data_AF-A0AAW7F8K4-F1
#
_entry.id   AF-A0AAW7F8K4-F1
#
_cell.length_a   1.000
_cell.length_b   1.000
_cell.length_c   1.000
_cell.angle_alpha   90.00
_cell.angle_beta   90.00
_cell.angle_gamma   90.00
#
_symmetry.space_group_name_H-M   'P 1'
#
loop_
_entity.id
_entity.type
_entity.pdbx_description
1 polymer ?
#
loop_
_entity_poly.entity_id
_entity_poly.type
_entity_poly.pdbx_seq_one_letter_code
_entity_poly.pdbx_strand_id
1 'polypeptide(L)' 'ITGVELRENNDWQMNYQLTVSPPLWRAGLRQNFRIFQQQDIQTISATLLAENDVTDWVPSFYEPHPAREF' A
#
# COMPACT_ATOMS: atom_id res chain seq x y z
N ILE A 1 -4.63 -4.76 -10.21
CA ILE A 1 -4.21 -4.28 -11.55
C ILE A 1 -4.09 -2.77 -11.47
N THR A 2 -2.97 -2.24 -11.95
CA THR A 2 -2.59 -0.83 -11.81
C THR A 2 -2.32 -0.17 -13.14
N GLY A 3 -2.16 -0.96 -14.20
CA GLY A 3 -2.11 -0.50 -15.57
C GLY A 3 -2.80 -1.51 -16.48
N VAL A 4 -3.44 -1.00 -17.53
CA VAL A 4 -3.97 -1.79 -18.63
C VAL A 4 -3.61 -1.09 -19.93
N GLU A 5 -3.04 -1.84 -20.86
CA GLU A 5 -2.63 -1.33 -22.15
C GLU A 5 -3.14 -2.26 -23.26
N LEU A 6 -3.67 -1.64 -24.32
CA LEU A 6 -4.00 -2.33 -25.55
C LEU A 6 -2.70 -2.59 -26.29
N ARG A 7 -2.51 -3.83 -26.76
CA ARG A 7 -1.37 -4.22 -27.58
C ARG A 7 -1.88 -4.52 -29.00
N GLU A 8 -1.09 -5.22 -29.80
CA GLU A 8 -1.41 -5.48 -31.20
C GLU A 8 -2.73 -6.25 -31.36
N ASN A 9 -3.52 -5.81 -32.34
CA ASN A 9 -4.66 -6.53 -32.89
C ASN A 9 -4.29 -7.01 -34.30
N ASN A 10 -4.42 -8.30 -34.56
CA ASN A 10 -4.16 -8.86 -35.89
C ASN A 10 -5.45 -9.29 -36.61
N ASP A 11 -6.59 -8.69 -36.29
CA ASP A 11 -7.94 -9.01 -36.84
C ASP A 11 -8.48 -10.40 -36.44
N TRP A 12 -7.65 -11.30 -35.90
CA TRP A 12 -8.06 -12.59 -35.33
C TRP A 12 -7.90 -12.67 -33.81
N GLN A 13 -7.00 -11.87 -33.24
CA GLN A 13 -6.69 -11.83 -31.81
C GLN A 13 -6.37 -10.40 -31.37
N MET A 14 -6.91 -10.04 -30.21
CA MET A 14 -6.62 -8.80 -29.51
C MET A 14 -5.73 -9.07 -28.29
N ASN A 15 -4.58 -8.41 -28.21
CA ASN A 15 -3.66 -8.55 -27.08
C ASN A 15 -3.83 -7.45 -26.03
N TYR A 16 -3.70 -7.82 -24.76
CA TYR A 16 -3.75 -6.90 -23.62
C TYR A 16 -2.51 -7.09 -22.75
N GLN A 17 -1.98 -5.99 -22.22
CA GLN A 17 -0.94 -6.00 -21.19
C GLN A 17 -1.53 -5.46 -19.89
N LEU A 18 -1.32 -6.20 -18.80
CA LEU A 18 -1.79 -5.83 -17.48
C LEU A 18 -0.60 -5.67 -16.54
N THR A 19 -0.52 -4.52 -15.87
CA THR A 19 0.43 -4.30 -14.79
C THR A 19 -0.24 -4.61 -13.47
N VAL A 20 0.38 -5.46 -12.65
CA VAL A 20 -0.12 -5.82 -11.32
C VAL A 20 0.90 -5.36 -10.29
N SER A 21 0.50 -4.41 -9.44
CA SER A 21 1.33 -3.95 -8.32
C SER A 21 0.76 -4.44 -6.98
N PRO A 22 1.61 -4.59 -5.94
CA PRO A 22 1.16 -4.98 -4.61
C PRO A 22 0.24 -3.91 -3.99
N PRO A 23 -0.57 -4.27 -2.97
CA PRO A 23 -1.49 -3.35 -2.30
C PRO A 23 -0.84 -2.05 -1.83
N LEU A 24 0.39 -2.16 -1.30
CA LEU A 24 1.19 -1.03 -0.82
C LEU A 24 1.51 0.02 -1.89
N TRP A 25 1.44 -0.32 -3.18
CA TRP A 25 1.77 0.64 -4.24
C TRP A 25 0.88 1.91 -4.16
N ARG A 26 -0.38 1.75 -3.73
CA ARG A 26 -1.33 2.86 -3.62
C ARG A 26 -0.90 3.91 -2.61
N ALA A 27 -0.17 3.52 -1.57
CA ALA A 27 0.38 4.43 -0.59
C ALA A 27 1.37 5.44 -1.19
N GLY A 28 2.03 5.08 -2.30
CA GLY A 28 2.94 5.97 -3.02
C GLY A 28 2.24 7.08 -3.83
N LEU A 29 0.92 7.02 -4.01
CA LEU A 29 0.16 8.02 -4.78
C LEU A 29 -0.24 9.26 -3.97
N ARG A 30 -0.02 9.22 -2.65
CA ARG A 30 -0.46 10.27 -1.72
C ARG A 30 0.71 10.70 -0.85
N GLN A 31 0.78 12.00 -0.57
CA GLN A 31 1.68 12.55 0.43
C GLN A 31 0.84 13.19 1.54
N ASN A 32 1.05 12.75 2.78
CA ASN A 32 0.35 13.27 3.95
C ASN A 32 1.38 13.78 4.96
N PHE A 33 1.18 14.99 5.46
CA PHE A 33 1.90 15.49 6.63
C PHE A 33 1.00 15.32 7.85
N ARG A 34 1.37 14.41 8.74
CA ARG A 34 0.56 14.06 9.91
C ARG A 34 1.45 13.81 11.12
N ILE A 35 0.99 14.29 12.28
CA ILE A 35 1.62 14.05 13.58
C ILE A 35 0.84 12.95 14.29
N PHE A 36 1.55 11.99 14.88
CA PHE A 36 0.98 10.90 15.66
C PHE A 36 1.46 11.05 17.10
N GLN A 37 0.58 11.50 17.99
CA GLN A 37 0.91 11.69 19.40
C GLN A 37 0.43 10.50 20.22
N GLN A 38 1.25 10.12 21.20
CA GLN A 38 0.96 9.05 22.17
C GLN A 38 0.59 7.72 21.52
N GLN A 39 1.23 7.38 20.39
CA GLN A 39 1.03 6.13 19.67
C GLN A 39 2.34 5.37 19.49
N ASP A 40 2.29 4.05 19.59
CA ASP A 40 3.43 3.19 19.27
C ASP A 40 3.55 2.96 17.75
N ILE A 41 4.70 2.46 17.31
CA ILE A 41 4.98 2.30 15.88
C ILE A 41 4.10 1.24 15.19
N GLN A 42 3.63 0.23 15.93
CA GLN A 42 2.73 -0.79 15.39
C GLN A 42 1.35 -0.18 15.15
N THR A 43 0.84 0.63 16.08
CA THR A 43 -0.43 1.37 15.92
C THR A 43 -0.36 2.37 14.76
N ILE A 44 0.76 3.09 14.63
CA ILE A 44 0.97 4.02 13.49
C ILE A 44 1.00 3.25 12.17
N SER A 45 1.76 2.16 12.10
CA SER A 45 1.85 1.32 10.90
C SER A 45 0.49 0.73 10.51
N ALA A 46 -0.25 0.19 11.48
CA ALA A 46 -1.60 -0.35 11.27
C ALA A 46 -2.55 0.70 10.68
N THR A 47 -2.51 1.93 11.21
CA THR A 47 -3.33 3.05 10.73
C THR A 47 -3.01 3.36 9.26
N LEU A 48 -1.73 3.51 8.92
CA LEU A 48 -1.30 3.82 7.56
C LEU A 48 -1.66 2.71 6.56
N LEU A 49 -1.57 1.45 6.98
CA LEU A 49 -1.94 0.30 6.15
C LEU A 49 -3.45 0.24 5.91
N ALA A 50 -4.26 0.45 6.95
CA ALA A 50 -5.71 0.49 6.84
C ALA A 50 -6.19 1.63 5.93
N GLU A 51 -5.57 2.82 6.02
CA GLU A 51 -5.86 3.97 5.17
C GLU A 51 -5.57 3.73 3.67
N ASN A 52 -4.75 2.72 3.36
CA ASN A 52 -4.39 2.31 2.01
C ASN A 52 -5.05 0.99 1.57
N ASP A 53 -6.08 0.54 2.31
CA ASP A 53 -6.79 -0.72 2.07
C ASP A 53 -5.87 -1.96 2.08
N VAL A 54 -4.78 -1.91 2.86
CA VAL A 54 -3.88 -3.05 3.07
C VAL A 54 -4.30 -3.76 4.35
N THR A 55 -5.08 -4.82 4.21
CA THR A 55 -5.65 -5.59 5.33
C THR A 55 -4.89 -6.87 5.65
N ASP A 56 -4.21 -7.45 4.66
CA ASP A 56 -3.45 -8.70 4.82
C ASP A 56 -1.98 -8.38 5.12
N TRP A 57 -1.68 -8.14 6.41
CA TRP A 57 -0.33 -7.87 6.90
C TRP A 57 -0.14 -8.44 8.30
N VAL A 58 1.12 -8.69 8.67
CA VAL A 58 1.49 -9.18 10.00
C VAL A 58 2.63 -8.32 10.58
N PRO A 59 2.51 -7.84 11.84
CA PRO A 59 3.61 -7.16 12.51
C PRO A 59 4.75 -8.14 12.78
N SER A 60 5.98 -7.74 12.47
CA SER A 60 7.20 -8.53 12.73
C SER A 60 8.23 -7.69 13.50
N PHE A 61 7.81 -7.16 14.64
CA PHE A 61 8.67 -6.38 15.54
C PHE A 61 9.41 -7.31 16.52
N TYR A 62 10.70 -7.08 16.73
CA TYR A 62 11.51 -7.88 17.66
C TYR A 62 11.15 -7.64 19.13
N GLU A 63 10.83 -6.40 19.49
CA GLU A 63 10.52 -5.97 20.85
C GLU A 63 9.24 -5.13 20.87
N PRO A 64 8.53 -5.04 22.01
CA PRO A 64 7.44 -4.09 22.16
C PRO A 64 7.99 -2.66 22.10
N HIS A 65 7.32 -1.81 21.33
CA HIS A 65 7.72 -0.42 21.17
C HIS A 65 6.82 0.47 22.01
N PRO A 66 7.35 1.39 22.83
CA PRO A 66 6.53 2.30 23.63
C PRO A 66 5.84 3.34 22.75
N ALA A 67 4.75 3.90 23.27
CA ALA A 67 4.12 5.06 22.67
C ALA A 67 5.08 6.25 22.64
N ARG A 68 5.11 6.95 21.50
CA ARG A 68 5.94 8.14 21.31
C ARG A 68 5.15 9.39 21.64
N GLU A 69 5.81 10.39 22.24
CA GLU A 69 5.17 11.68 22.54
C GLU A 69 4.78 12.46 21.27
N PHE A 70 5.60 12.38 20.20
CA PHE A 70 5.40 13.04 18.90
C PHE A 70 5.96 12.23 17.73
#